data_AF-A0A1D9QC04-F1
#
_entry.id   AF-A0A1D9QC04-F1
#
_cell.length_a   1.000
_cell.length_b   1.000
_cell.length_c   1.000
_cell.angle_alpha   90.00
_cell.angle_beta   90.00
_cell.angle_gamma   90.00
#
_symmetry.space_group_name_H-M   'P 1'
#
loop_
_entity.id
_entity.type
_entity.pdbx_description
1 polymer ?
#
loop_
_entity_poly.entity_id
_entity_poly.type
_entity_poly.pdbx_seq_one_letter_code
_entity_poly.pdbx_strand_id
1 'polypeptide(L)'
;MNTEPSRIPGEDELYVGGIVSLTENSLQKNNITHIVSVLKYDFKNFNINWNKYKHLQIEVDDVEDENLLGAFETTGAWIEEALKGNGQSEGEEGEKKRGAVLVHCAMGRSRSVTILIAYLLRQYPSLTPAIALAQIQQTRPFAEPNDGFMAQLQLYHEMGCPRNIDEQPKYQRWLYQREVELAVATGGRPDWVRFEDEVEQDGPKPDGKEKEIRCRMCRRTLATTPYLILHTPNPRAASSPTSLINPQTTPISSLPPTPHHSACTHHFLHPLSWMRPELELGNLSGRLECPNQKCKAQIGKYAWQGMRCSCGVWVCPAFSLLKGRCDEVTIRKRVEGGSSGAGGIRLPPGMREGGCTIAREKGSL
;
A
#
# COMPACT_ATOMS: atom_id res chain seq x y z
N MET A 1 -8.43 -36.32 5.62
CA MET A 1 -8.88 -34.96 5.21
C MET A 1 -10.06 -34.60 6.09
N ASN A 2 -10.10 -33.38 6.63
CA ASN A 2 -11.21 -32.97 7.51
C ASN A 2 -12.46 -32.75 6.65
N THR A 3 -13.46 -33.62 6.80
CA THR A 3 -14.68 -33.65 5.97
C THR A 3 -15.78 -32.72 6.48
N GLU A 4 -15.63 -32.20 7.69
CA GLU A 4 -16.61 -31.30 8.31
C GLU A 4 -16.09 -29.85 8.31
N PRO A 5 -16.98 -28.86 8.23
CA PRO A 5 -16.63 -27.47 8.41
C PRO A 5 -16.30 -27.20 9.89
N SER A 6 -15.30 -26.36 10.14
CA SER A 6 -14.94 -25.92 11.49
C SER A 6 -15.75 -24.68 11.85
N ARG A 7 -16.47 -24.67 12.98
CA ARG A 7 -17.05 -23.43 13.52
C ARG A 7 -15.94 -22.51 14.02
N ILE A 8 -16.00 -21.22 13.72
CA ILE A 8 -15.06 -20.22 14.21
C ILE A 8 -15.42 -19.85 15.66
N PRO A 9 -14.44 -19.66 16.55
CA PRO A 9 -14.71 -19.17 17.90
C PRO A 9 -15.42 -17.81 17.88
N GLY A 10 -16.50 -17.66 18.66
CA GLY A 10 -17.27 -16.43 18.74
C GLY A 10 -18.77 -16.66 18.86
N GLU A 11 -19.52 -15.56 18.94
CA GLU A 11 -20.99 -15.55 19.04
C GLU A 11 -21.69 -15.85 17.70
N ASP A 12 -20.99 -15.61 16.58
CA ASP A 12 -21.57 -15.81 15.26
C ASP A 12 -21.51 -17.27 14.80
N GLU A 13 -22.55 -17.67 14.06
CA GLU A 13 -22.64 -18.98 13.40
C GLU A 13 -21.83 -18.98 12.09
N LEU A 14 -20.52 -18.81 12.23
CA LEU A 14 -19.56 -18.70 11.13
C LEU A 14 -18.69 -19.95 11.04
N TYR A 15 -18.61 -20.52 9.84
CA TYR A 15 -17.96 -21.81 9.59
C TYR A 15 -16.94 -21.71 8.45
N VAL A 16 -15.87 -22.49 8.54
CA VAL A 16 -14.83 -22.59 7.52
C VAL A 16 -14.64 -24.01 7.01
N GLY A 17 -14.55 -24.20 5.71
CA GLY A 17 -14.50 -25.53 5.11
C GLY A 17 -13.63 -25.66 3.86
N GLY A 18 -13.36 -26.91 3.49
CA GLY A 18 -12.87 -27.25 2.15
C GLY A 18 -14.03 -27.67 1.25
N ILE A 19 -13.74 -27.95 -0.01
CA ILE A 19 -14.78 -28.38 -0.97
C ILE A 19 -15.39 -29.73 -0.53
N VAL A 20 -14.62 -30.57 0.14
CA VAL A 20 -15.08 -31.86 0.69
C VAL A 20 -16.13 -31.72 1.79
N SER A 21 -16.19 -30.57 2.48
CA SER A 21 -17.22 -30.29 3.49
C SER A 21 -18.52 -29.73 2.92
N LEU A 22 -18.53 -29.41 1.63
CA LEU A 22 -19.69 -28.92 0.92
C LEU A 22 -20.58 -30.12 0.50
N THR A 23 -21.31 -30.67 1.47
CA THR A 23 -22.28 -31.75 1.26
C THR A 23 -23.61 -31.41 1.94
N GLU A 24 -24.73 -31.85 1.38
CA GLU A 24 -26.07 -31.57 1.93
C GLU A 24 -26.18 -31.99 3.42
N ASN A 25 -25.63 -33.15 3.79
CA ASN A 25 -25.63 -33.64 5.17
C ASN A 25 -24.86 -32.71 6.12
N SER A 26 -23.67 -32.27 5.72
CA SER A 26 -22.84 -31.32 6.48
C SER A 26 -23.54 -29.97 6.63
N LEU A 27 -24.12 -29.44 5.55
CA LEU A 27 -24.83 -28.17 5.56
C LEU A 27 -26.07 -28.20 6.47
N GLN A 28 -26.88 -29.26 6.41
CA GLN A 28 -28.06 -29.43 7.27
C GLN A 28 -27.68 -29.61 8.74
N LYS A 29 -26.68 -30.45 9.02
CA LYS A 29 -26.21 -30.72 10.40
C LYS A 29 -25.74 -29.46 11.12
N ASN A 30 -25.10 -28.54 10.40
CA ASN A 30 -24.61 -27.26 10.93
C ASN A 30 -25.60 -26.10 10.73
N ASN A 31 -26.84 -26.39 10.29
CA ASN A 31 -27.89 -25.39 10.01
C ASN A 31 -27.44 -24.25 9.07
N ILE A 32 -26.53 -24.53 8.14
CA ILE A 32 -26.02 -23.53 7.19
C ILE A 32 -27.16 -23.01 6.32
N THR A 33 -27.25 -21.68 6.20
CA THR A 33 -28.24 -21.02 5.33
C THR A 33 -27.58 -20.23 4.20
N HIS A 34 -26.31 -19.90 4.36
CA HIS A 34 -25.54 -19.03 3.48
C HIS A 34 -24.17 -19.65 3.19
N ILE A 35 -23.75 -19.65 1.92
CA ILE A 35 -22.50 -20.25 1.46
C ILE A 35 -21.69 -19.20 0.69
N VAL A 36 -20.43 -19.01 1.07
CA VAL A 36 -19.43 -18.23 0.33
C VAL A 36 -18.38 -19.19 -0.24
N SER A 37 -18.32 -19.30 -1.56
CA SER A 37 -17.36 -20.13 -2.28
C SER A 37 -16.23 -19.26 -2.85
N VAL A 38 -15.00 -19.49 -2.41
CA VAL A 38 -13.82 -18.70 -2.81
C VAL A 38 -12.89 -19.56 -3.67
N LEU A 39 -13.32 -19.86 -4.89
CA LEU A 39 -12.60 -20.63 -5.91
C LEU A 39 -13.29 -20.55 -7.28
N LYS A 40 -12.50 -20.69 -8.35
CA LYS A 40 -12.99 -20.91 -9.73
C LYS A 40 -13.46 -22.36 -9.88
N TYR A 41 -14.76 -22.62 -9.83
CA TYR A 41 -15.32 -23.97 -9.95
C TYR A 41 -16.81 -23.95 -10.39
N ASP A 42 -17.25 -24.95 -11.16
CA ASP A 42 -18.67 -25.13 -11.50
C ASP A 42 -19.36 -26.11 -10.54
N PHE A 43 -20.29 -25.60 -9.75
CA PHE A 43 -21.00 -26.36 -8.71
C PHE A 43 -22.23 -27.13 -9.19
N LYS A 44 -22.59 -27.10 -10.48
CA LYS A 44 -23.79 -27.77 -11.01
C LYS A 44 -23.83 -29.28 -10.74
N ASN A 45 -22.67 -29.92 -10.66
CA ASN A 45 -22.55 -31.37 -10.44
C ASN A 45 -22.61 -31.77 -8.96
N PHE A 46 -22.74 -30.80 -8.04
CA PHE A 46 -22.91 -31.11 -6.62
C PHE A 46 -24.32 -31.61 -6.34
N ASN A 47 -24.43 -32.70 -5.59
CA ASN A 47 -25.71 -33.20 -5.09
C ASN A 47 -26.18 -32.37 -3.87
N ILE A 48 -26.45 -31.10 -4.11
CA ILE A 48 -26.91 -30.11 -3.13
C ILE A 48 -28.14 -29.44 -3.71
N ASN A 49 -29.18 -29.28 -2.88
CA ASN A 49 -30.33 -28.50 -3.29
C ASN A 49 -30.05 -27.00 -3.09
N TRP A 50 -29.39 -26.39 -4.08
CA TRP A 50 -28.98 -24.99 -4.06
C TRP A 50 -30.11 -24.00 -3.79
N ASN A 51 -31.37 -24.35 -4.07
CA ASN A 51 -32.53 -23.49 -3.77
C ASN A 51 -32.76 -23.27 -2.26
N LYS A 52 -32.15 -24.09 -1.40
CA LYS A 52 -32.24 -23.96 0.07
C LYS A 52 -31.23 -22.97 0.65
N TYR A 53 -30.21 -22.59 -0.12
CA TYR A 53 -29.05 -21.85 0.38
C TYR A 53 -28.87 -20.58 -0.44
N LYS A 54 -28.56 -19.45 0.23
CA LYS A 54 -28.04 -18.29 -0.51
C LYS A 54 -26.57 -18.52 -0.79
N HIS A 55 -26.14 -18.29 -2.02
CA HIS A 55 -24.78 -18.59 -2.47
C HIS A 55 -24.11 -17.37 -3.09
N LEU A 56 -22.90 -17.07 -2.61
CA LEU A 56 -21.99 -16.08 -3.17
C LEU A 56 -20.72 -16.78 -3.64
N GLN A 57 -20.34 -16.58 -4.89
CA GLN A 57 -19.11 -17.13 -5.46
C GLN A 57 -18.12 -16.01 -5.80
N ILE A 58 -16.88 -16.17 -5.32
CA ILE A 58 -15.74 -15.32 -5.64
C ILE A 58 -14.72 -16.18 -6.40
N GLU A 59 -14.54 -15.86 -7.67
CA GLU A 59 -13.70 -16.62 -8.60
C GLU A 59 -12.23 -16.21 -8.50
N VAL A 60 -11.47 -16.91 -7.65
CA VAL A 60 -10.06 -16.62 -7.41
C VAL A 60 -9.21 -17.89 -7.24
N ASP A 61 -7.99 -17.87 -7.78
CA ASP A 61 -7.00 -18.94 -7.59
C ASP A 61 -6.17 -18.74 -6.32
N ASP A 62 -5.49 -19.79 -5.86
CA ASP A 62 -4.70 -19.78 -4.62
C ASP A 62 -3.23 -19.45 -4.88
N VAL A 63 -3.00 -18.28 -5.45
CA VAL A 63 -1.66 -17.79 -5.81
C VAL A 63 -1.44 -16.38 -5.25
N GLU A 64 -0.19 -16.03 -5.00
CA GLU A 64 0.17 -14.78 -4.31
C GLU A 64 -0.15 -13.52 -5.12
N ASP A 65 -0.26 -13.65 -6.43
CA ASP A 65 -0.56 -12.59 -7.38
C ASP A 65 -2.07 -12.41 -7.64
N GLU A 66 -2.96 -13.18 -7.05
CA GLU A 66 -4.40 -12.92 -7.18
C GLU A 66 -4.87 -11.78 -6.26
N ASN A 67 -5.81 -10.96 -6.74
CA ASN A 67 -6.39 -9.87 -5.94
C ASN A 67 -7.68 -10.31 -5.25
N LEU A 68 -7.58 -10.61 -3.94
CA LEU A 68 -8.72 -10.92 -3.10
C LEU A 68 -9.17 -9.73 -2.24
N LEU A 69 -8.30 -8.73 -2.04
CA LEU A 69 -8.56 -7.51 -1.28
C LEU A 69 -9.79 -6.75 -1.80
N GLY A 70 -9.95 -6.66 -3.13
CA GLY A 70 -11.13 -6.03 -3.74
C GLY A 70 -12.46 -6.71 -3.39
N ALA A 71 -12.44 -7.98 -2.96
CA ALA A 71 -13.65 -8.71 -2.56
C ALA A 71 -13.96 -8.60 -1.06
N PHE A 72 -13.08 -8.00 -0.24
CA PHE A 72 -13.24 -8.01 1.22
C PHE A 72 -14.50 -7.28 1.69
N GLU A 73 -14.84 -6.12 1.11
CA GLU A 73 -16.08 -5.44 1.50
C GLU A 73 -17.31 -6.22 1.02
N THR A 74 -17.34 -6.63 -0.25
CA THR A 74 -18.50 -7.35 -0.83
C THR A 74 -18.80 -8.62 -0.03
N THR A 75 -17.78 -9.42 0.27
CA THR A 75 -17.94 -10.63 1.08
C THR A 75 -18.25 -10.30 2.54
N GLY A 76 -17.59 -9.30 3.12
CA GLY A 76 -17.79 -8.89 4.51
C GLY A 76 -19.21 -8.39 4.79
N ALA A 77 -19.74 -7.54 3.90
CA ALA A 77 -21.12 -7.04 3.96
C ALA A 77 -22.14 -8.18 3.82
N TRP A 78 -21.90 -9.09 2.86
CA TRP A 78 -22.78 -10.24 2.64
C TRP A 78 -22.80 -11.19 3.83
N ILE A 79 -21.65 -11.49 4.43
CA ILE A 79 -21.54 -12.31 5.66
C ILE A 79 -22.25 -11.61 6.83
N GLU A 80 -22.04 -10.31 7.00
CA GLU A 80 -22.69 -9.52 8.06
C GLU A 80 -24.23 -9.55 7.93
N GLU A 81 -24.75 -9.35 6.72
CA GLU A 81 -26.19 -9.42 6.45
C GLU A 81 -26.74 -10.84 6.72
N ALA A 82 -26.03 -11.86 6.24
CA ALA A 82 -26.41 -13.26 6.44
C ALA A 82 -26.52 -13.64 7.92
N LEU A 83 -25.59 -13.17 8.76
CA LEU A 83 -25.56 -13.46 10.20
C LEU A 83 -26.64 -12.69 10.99
N LYS A 84 -27.03 -11.48 10.56
CA LYS A 84 -28.13 -10.70 11.17
C LYS A 84 -29.50 -11.36 11.01
N GLY A 85 -29.65 -12.24 10.01
CA GLY A 85 -30.86 -13.00 9.73
C GLY A 85 -31.90 -12.20 8.94
N ASN A 86 -32.59 -12.87 8.02
CA ASN A 86 -33.82 -12.34 7.42
C ASN A 86 -34.93 -12.46 8.48
N GLY A 87 -35.62 -11.37 8.82
CA GLY A 87 -36.75 -11.37 9.78
C GLY A 87 -38.00 -12.13 9.32
N GLN A 88 -37.86 -13.32 8.74
CA GLN A 88 -38.93 -14.08 8.07
C GLN A 88 -39.13 -15.50 8.64
N SER A 89 -38.62 -15.81 9.83
CA SER A 89 -39.10 -16.99 10.57
C SER A 89 -39.56 -16.56 11.97
N GLU A 90 -40.84 -16.24 12.06
CA GLU A 90 -41.61 -16.25 13.30
C GLU A 90 -41.68 -17.70 13.77
N GLY A 91 -40.71 -18.12 14.57
CA GLY A 91 -40.88 -19.28 15.44
C GLY A 91 -41.79 -18.91 16.61
N GLU A 92 -42.53 -19.89 17.14
CA GLU A 92 -43.56 -19.74 18.18
C GLU A 92 -43.05 -19.18 19.53
N GLU A 93 -41.77 -18.83 19.65
CA GLU A 93 -41.18 -18.15 20.80
C GLU A 93 -40.13 -17.10 20.36
N GLY A 94 -40.54 -16.00 19.72
CA GLY A 94 -39.91 -14.66 19.79
C GLY A 94 -38.43 -14.43 19.46
N GLU A 95 -37.59 -15.44 19.25
CA GLU A 95 -36.16 -15.32 18.96
C GLU A 95 -35.92 -15.33 17.45
N LYS A 96 -35.36 -14.23 16.94
CA LYS A 96 -34.92 -14.14 15.54
C LYS A 96 -33.83 -15.18 15.30
N LYS A 97 -34.11 -16.21 14.50
CA LYS A 97 -33.09 -17.18 14.07
C LYS A 97 -31.98 -16.46 13.29
N ARG A 98 -30.78 -16.44 13.85
CA ARG A 98 -29.57 -15.96 13.18
C ARG A 98 -29.24 -16.90 12.01
N GLY A 99 -28.76 -16.35 10.90
CA GLY A 99 -28.27 -17.18 9.80
C GLY A 99 -26.93 -17.83 10.16
N ALA A 100 -26.61 -18.96 9.53
CA ALA A 100 -25.31 -19.61 9.65
C ALA A 100 -24.60 -19.62 8.29
N VAL A 101 -23.33 -19.21 8.30
CA VAL A 101 -22.54 -18.95 7.09
C VAL A 101 -21.39 -19.92 6.99
N LEU A 102 -21.27 -20.62 5.86
CA LEU A 102 -20.09 -21.40 5.50
C LEU A 102 -19.23 -20.64 4.49
N VAL A 103 -17.99 -20.34 4.84
CA VAL A 103 -16.97 -19.84 3.91
C VAL A 103 -16.04 -20.97 3.55
N HIS A 104 -15.96 -21.35 2.27
CA HIS A 104 -15.12 -22.47 1.85
C HIS A 104 -14.30 -22.16 0.60
N CYS A 105 -13.18 -22.89 0.46
CA CYS A 105 -12.40 -22.92 -0.78
C CYS A 105 -12.13 -24.39 -1.16
N ALA A 106 -11.01 -24.68 -1.85
CA ALA A 106 -10.63 -26.07 -2.15
C ALA A 106 -10.29 -26.86 -0.86
N MET A 107 -9.33 -26.38 -0.07
CA MET A 107 -8.85 -27.07 1.14
C MET A 107 -9.39 -26.47 2.46
N GLY A 108 -9.94 -25.26 2.40
CA GLY A 108 -10.25 -24.49 3.62
C GLY A 108 -9.00 -24.07 4.38
N ARG A 109 -7.93 -23.69 3.67
CA ARG A 109 -6.61 -23.35 4.23
C ARG A 109 -6.24 -21.88 4.00
N SER A 110 -6.31 -21.43 2.75
CA SER A 110 -5.83 -20.11 2.34
C SER A 110 -6.99 -19.17 1.97
N ARG A 111 -7.49 -19.18 0.73
CA ARG A 111 -8.58 -18.29 0.25
C ARG A 111 -9.76 -18.06 1.20
N SER A 112 -10.40 -19.13 1.69
CA SER A 112 -11.55 -19.01 2.60
C SER A 112 -11.16 -18.44 3.98
N VAL A 113 -9.95 -18.77 4.45
CA VAL A 113 -9.39 -18.23 5.69
C VAL A 113 -9.10 -16.74 5.52
N THR A 114 -8.57 -16.33 4.36
CA THR A 114 -8.35 -14.90 4.04
C THR A 114 -9.65 -14.11 4.14
N ILE A 115 -10.74 -14.57 3.54
CA ILE A 115 -12.06 -13.91 3.63
C ILE A 115 -12.55 -13.82 5.08
N LEU A 116 -12.36 -14.88 5.87
CA LEU A 116 -12.75 -14.86 7.28
C LEU A 116 -11.92 -13.89 8.11
N ILE A 117 -10.60 -13.82 7.88
CA ILE A 117 -9.76 -12.83 8.55
C ILE A 117 -10.22 -11.42 8.18
N ALA A 118 -10.44 -11.14 6.88
CA ALA A 118 -10.93 -9.84 6.43
C ALA A 118 -12.26 -9.46 7.10
N TYR A 119 -13.19 -10.41 7.21
CA TYR A 119 -14.44 -10.22 7.94
C TYR A 119 -14.20 -9.90 9.43
N LEU A 120 -13.36 -10.68 10.13
CA LEU A 120 -13.07 -10.44 11.55
C LEU A 120 -12.43 -9.07 11.78
N LEU A 121 -11.48 -8.66 10.93
CA LEU A 121 -10.84 -7.33 10.99
C LEU A 121 -11.84 -6.21 10.75
N ARG A 122 -12.80 -6.42 9.85
CA ARG A 122 -13.89 -5.48 9.54
C ARG A 122 -14.87 -5.30 10.69
N GLN A 123 -15.09 -6.34 11.50
CA GLN A 123 -16.00 -6.30 12.65
C GLN A 123 -15.30 -5.84 13.94
N TYR A 124 -14.02 -6.15 14.11
CA TYR A 124 -13.27 -5.90 15.34
C TYR A 124 -11.99 -5.11 15.05
N PRO A 125 -12.05 -3.76 15.09
CA PRO A 125 -10.92 -2.88 14.74
C PRO A 125 -9.66 -3.06 15.60
N SER A 126 -9.76 -3.72 16.76
CA SER A 126 -8.62 -4.02 17.62
C SER A 126 -7.82 -5.26 17.21
N LEU A 127 -8.34 -6.06 16.28
CA LEU A 127 -7.65 -7.26 15.79
C LEU A 127 -6.62 -6.89 14.73
N THR A 128 -5.48 -7.58 14.79
CA THR A 128 -4.50 -7.60 13.70
C THR A 128 -4.68 -8.88 12.87
N PRO A 129 -4.21 -8.92 11.60
CA PRO A 129 -4.31 -10.12 10.77
C PRO A 129 -3.73 -11.38 11.44
N ALA A 130 -2.62 -11.23 12.18
CA ALA A 130 -1.99 -12.33 12.89
C ALA A 130 -2.84 -12.87 14.05
N ILE A 131 -3.49 -11.97 14.81
CA ILE A 131 -4.37 -12.36 15.92
C ILE A 131 -5.62 -13.07 15.38
N ALA A 132 -6.22 -12.52 14.32
CA ALA A 132 -7.40 -13.12 13.68
C ALA A 132 -7.08 -14.50 13.08
N LEU A 133 -5.91 -14.68 12.44
CA LEU A 133 -5.46 -15.99 11.99
C LEU A 133 -5.30 -16.98 13.16
N ALA A 134 -4.67 -16.55 14.25
CA ALA A 134 -4.49 -17.39 15.44
C ALA A 134 -5.84 -17.82 16.06
N GLN A 135 -6.88 -16.97 16.00
CA GLN A 135 -8.23 -17.33 16.43
C GLN A 135 -8.82 -18.45 15.55
N ILE A 136 -8.72 -18.34 14.23
CA ILE A 136 -9.20 -19.38 13.30
C ILE A 136 -8.43 -20.70 13.50
N GLN A 137 -7.12 -20.61 13.76
CA GLN A 137 -6.27 -21.78 13.99
C GLN A 137 -6.65 -22.60 15.22
N GLN A 138 -7.43 -22.05 16.18
CA GLN A 138 -7.94 -22.81 17.33
C GLN A 138 -8.87 -23.96 16.91
N THR A 139 -9.68 -23.77 15.87
CA THR A 139 -10.60 -24.80 15.35
C THR A 139 -10.18 -25.34 13.98
N ARG A 140 -9.18 -24.72 13.36
CA ARG A 140 -8.59 -25.17 12.09
C ARG A 140 -7.06 -24.98 12.06
N PRO A 141 -6.27 -25.87 12.70
CA PRO A 141 -4.83 -25.67 12.93
C PRO A 141 -3.95 -25.50 11.67
N PHE A 142 -4.40 -26.01 10.53
CA PHE A 142 -3.68 -25.89 9.25
C PHE A 142 -4.11 -24.66 8.43
N ALA A 143 -4.93 -23.77 8.99
CA ALA A 143 -5.28 -22.49 8.37
C ALA A 143 -4.01 -21.65 8.18
N GLU A 144 -3.77 -21.24 6.94
CA GLU A 144 -2.54 -20.58 6.51
C GLU A 144 -2.79 -19.94 5.13
N PRO A 145 -3.22 -18.67 5.10
CA PRO A 145 -3.22 -17.88 3.87
C PRO A 145 -1.83 -17.81 3.25
N ASN A 146 -1.76 -17.77 1.93
CA ASN A 146 -0.48 -17.52 1.24
C ASN A 146 0.06 -16.11 1.56
N ASP A 147 1.34 -15.89 1.27
CA ASP A 147 2.04 -14.64 1.59
C ASP A 147 1.41 -13.42 0.91
N GLY A 148 0.95 -13.56 -0.34
CA GLY A 148 0.26 -12.51 -1.08
C GLY A 148 -1.06 -12.09 -0.44
N PHE A 149 -1.85 -13.06 0.05
CA PHE A 149 -3.08 -12.80 0.78
C PHE A 149 -2.83 -12.23 2.17
N MET A 150 -1.76 -12.67 2.86
CA MET A 150 -1.36 -12.04 4.12
C MET A 150 -0.93 -10.59 3.93
N ALA A 151 -0.20 -10.26 2.87
CA ALA A 151 0.15 -8.88 2.53
C ALA A 151 -1.09 -8.03 2.22
N GLN A 152 -2.09 -8.60 1.52
CA GLN A 152 -3.38 -7.94 1.28
C GLN A 152 -4.16 -7.66 2.56
N LEU A 153 -4.18 -8.60 3.51
CA LEU A 153 -4.80 -8.40 4.83
C LEU A 153 -4.08 -7.33 5.66
N GLN A 154 -2.75 -7.27 5.58
CA GLN A 154 -1.96 -6.20 6.22
C GLN A 154 -2.31 -4.84 5.61
N LEU A 155 -2.36 -4.74 4.28
CA LEU A 155 -2.77 -3.53 3.58
C LEU A 155 -4.19 -3.10 3.97
N TYR A 156 -5.13 -4.04 4.07
CA TYR A 156 -6.50 -3.77 4.53
C TYR A 156 -6.53 -3.19 5.96
N HIS A 157 -5.80 -3.81 6.88
CA HIS A 157 -5.68 -3.35 8.26
C HIS A 157 -5.00 -1.97 8.36
N GLU A 158 -3.95 -1.73 7.57
CA GLU A 158 -3.26 -0.43 7.48
C GLU A 158 -4.12 0.70 6.90
N MET A 159 -5.16 0.38 6.15
CA MET A 159 -6.17 1.33 5.68
C MET A 159 -7.30 1.54 6.72
N GLY A 160 -7.25 0.85 7.86
CA GLY A 160 -8.28 0.92 8.89
C GLY A 160 -9.53 0.11 8.57
N CYS A 161 -9.41 -0.95 7.76
CA CYS A 161 -10.50 -1.82 7.33
C CYS A 161 -11.71 -1.05 6.75
N PRO A 162 -11.51 -0.16 5.76
CA PRO A 162 -12.56 0.71 5.26
C PRO A 162 -13.61 -0.09 4.49
N ARG A 163 -14.82 0.47 4.41
CA ARG A 163 -15.91 -0.09 3.61
C ARG A 163 -15.78 0.31 2.13
N ASN A 164 -15.26 1.49 1.84
CA ASN A 164 -14.99 2.00 0.49
C ASN A 164 -13.54 1.69 0.05
N ILE A 165 -13.22 0.41 -0.18
CA ILE A 165 -11.86 -0.05 -0.50
C ILE A 165 -11.32 0.59 -1.80
N ASP A 166 -12.15 0.66 -2.85
CA ASP A 166 -11.75 1.14 -4.18
C ASP A 166 -11.35 2.62 -4.21
N GLU A 167 -11.84 3.41 -3.25
CA GLU A 167 -11.55 4.84 -3.11
C GLU A 167 -10.25 5.10 -2.33
N GLN A 168 -9.68 4.08 -1.68
CA GLN A 168 -8.52 4.26 -0.81
C GLN A 168 -7.24 4.52 -1.62
N PRO A 169 -6.50 5.63 -1.35
CA PRO A 169 -5.26 5.95 -2.07
C PRO A 169 -4.21 4.85 -1.98
N LYS A 170 -4.13 4.14 -0.84
CA LYS A 170 -3.19 3.01 -0.64
C LYS A 170 -3.55 1.82 -1.53
N TYR A 171 -4.83 1.47 -1.64
CA TYR A 171 -5.28 0.37 -2.50
C TYR A 171 -5.09 0.68 -3.98
N GLN A 172 -5.45 1.90 -4.41
CA GLN A 172 -5.22 2.34 -5.79
C GLN A 172 -3.73 2.34 -6.17
N ARG A 173 -2.85 2.75 -5.24
CA ARG A 173 -1.39 2.66 -5.43
C ARG A 173 -0.93 1.21 -5.57
N TRP A 174 -1.45 0.31 -4.74
CA TRP A 174 -1.14 -1.11 -4.81
C TRP A 174 -1.58 -1.75 -6.15
N LEU A 175 -2.79 -1.43 -6.63
CA LEU A 175 -3.27 -1.87 -7.95
C LEU A 175 -2.36 -1.36 -9.07
N TYR A 176 -2.02 -0.07 -9.04
CA TYR A 176 -1.14 0.53 -10.04
C TYR A 176 0.25 -0.11 -10.05
N GLN A 177 0.83 -0.39 -8.87
CA GLN A 177 2.14 -1.03 -8.77
C GLN A 177 2.15 -2.42 -9.43
N ARG A 178 1.06 -3.18 -9.30
CA ARG A 178 0.92 -4.49 -9.96
C ARG A 178 0.80 -4.38 -11.47
N GLU A 179 0.06 -3.38 -11.96
CA GLU A 179 -0.03 -3.09 -13.39
C GLU A 179 1.35 -2.75 -13.97
N VAL A 180 2.12 -1.92 -13.26
CA VAL A 180 3.50 -1.58 -13.60
C VAL A 180 4.37 -2.83 -13.63
N GLU A 181 4.29 -3.69 -12.62
CA GLU A 181 5.07 -4.93 -12.54
C GLU A 181 4.78 -5.86 -13.73
N LEU A 182 3.51 -6.07 -14.06
CA LEU A 182 3.11 -6.87 -15.21
C LEU A 182 3.60 -6.26 -16.53
N ALA A 183 3.46 -4.95 -16.70
CA ALA A 183 3.93 -4.25 -17.88
C ALA A 183 5.45 -4.36 -18.03
N VAL A 184 6.19 -4.19 -16.93
CA VAL A 184 7.66 -4.32 -16.93
C VAL A 184 8.09 -5.76 -17.21
N ALA A 185 7.41 -6.75 -16.63
CA ALA A 185 7.70 -8.17 -16.85
C ALA A 185 7.52 -8.58 -18.32
N THR A 186 6.61 -7.92 -19.03
CA THR A 186 6.39 -8.10 -20.48
C THR A 186 7.29 -7.20 -21.34
N GLY A 187 8.24 -6.48 -20.73
CA GLY A 187 9.19 -5.59 -21.40
C GLY A 187 8.62 -4.23 -21.79
N GLY A 188 7.40 -3.91 -21.35
CA GLY A 188 6.66 -2.69 -21.65
C GLY A 188 6.68 -1.63 -20.54
N ARG A 189 5.63 -0.80 -20.56
CA ARG A 189 5.29 0.24 -19.57
C ARG A 189 3.78 0.19 -19.33
N PRO A 190 3.26 0.70 -18.20
CA PRO A 190 1.81 0.81 -18.02
C PRO A 190 1.20 1.74 -19.08
N ASP A 191 -0.07 1.52 -19.39
CA ASP A 191 -0.81 2.31 -20.38
C ASP A 191 -0.94 3.77 -19.93
N TRP A 192 -1.09 3.97 -18.62
CA TRP A 192 -1.22 5.27 -17.96
C TRP A 192 -0.20 5.45 -16.83
N VAL A 193 0.01 6.69 -16.40
CA VAL A 193 0.98 7.03 -15.36
C VAL A 193 0.27 7.62 -14.14
N ARG A 194 0.48 7.03 -12.97
CA ARG A 194 0.05 7.61 -11.70
C ARG A 194 1.08 8.63 -11.23
N PHE A 195 0.66 9.88 -11.06
CA PHE A 195 1.49 10.95 -10.51
C PHE A 195 1.20 11.11 -9.02
N GLU A 196 2.22 10.89 -8.19
CA GLU A 196 2.02 10.80 -6.74
C GLU A 196 1.68 12.15 -6.09
N ASP A 197 2.03 13.27 -6.72
CA ASP A 197 1.73 14.62 -6.25
C ASP A 197 0.33 15.14 -6.60
N GLU A 198 -0.44 14.40 -7.41
CA GLU A 198 -1.86 14.68 -7.69
C GLU A 198 -2.81 13.99 -6.72
N VAL A 199 -2.32 13.01 -5.95
CA VAL A 199 -3.12 12.26 -5.00
C VAL A 199 -3.14 12.99 -3.66
N GLU A 200 -4.35 13.28 -3.14
CA GLU A 200 -4.50 13.88 -1.81
C GLU A 200 -3.82 13.00 -0.75
N GLN A 201 -2.88 13.59 -0.02
CA GLN A 201 -2.18 12.90 1.07
C GLN A 201 -3.03 12.94 2.33
N ASP A 202 -3.89 11.94 2.50
CA ASP A 202 -4.62 11.74 3.74
C ASP A 202 -3.76 10.93 4.71
N GLY A 203 -2.88 11.61 5.44
CA GLY A 203 -1.97 10.98 6.39
C GLY A 203 -1.25 11.99 7.29
N PRO A 204 -0.81 11.56 8.49
CA PRO A 204 -0.03 12.42 9.36
C PRO A 204 1.25 12.85 8.63
N LYS A 205 1.39 14.17 8.43
CA LYS A 205 2.60 14.75 7.83
C LYS A 205 3.80 14.25 8.62
N PRO A 206 4.85 13.72 7.97
CA PRO A 206 5.98 13.14 8.67
C PRO A 206 6.56 14.16 9.65
N ASP A 207 6.62 13.78 10.93
CA ASP A 207 7.21 14.59 11.98
C ASP A 207 8.73 14.43 11.85
N GLY A 208 9.33 15.28 11.00
CA GLY A 208 10.70 15.07 10.55
C GLY A 208 11.25 16.19 9.69
N LYS A 209 12.56 16.10 9.45
CA LYS A 209 13.30 16.99 8.54
C LYS A 209 12.80 16.72 7.11
N GLU A 210 12.03 17.64 6.55
CA GLU A 210 11.61 17.58 5.15
C GLU A 210 12.79 17.96 4.26
N LYS A 211 13.17 17.05 3.37
CA LYS A 211 14.12 17.28 2.29
C LYS A 211 13.38 17.73 1.04
N GLU A 212 13.93 18.73 0.37
CA GLU A 212 13.57 19.16 -0.96
C GLU A 212 14.74 18.98 -1.91
N ILE A 213 14.44 18.47 -3.10
CA ILE A 213 15.38 18.41 -4.22
C ILE A 213 15.06 19.57 -5.16
N ARG A 214 16.03 20.43 -5.41
CA ARG A 214 15.89 21.63 -6.26
C ARG A 214 16.82 21.56 -7.46
N CYS A 215 16.41 22.14 -8.58
CA CYS A 215 17.28 22.27 -9.75
C CYS A 215 18.48 23.16 -9.44
N ARG A 216 19.71 22.71 -9.73
CA ARG A 216 20.93 23.46 -9.41
C ARG A 216 21.07 24.78 -10.17
N MET A 217 20.50 24.85 -11.38
CA MET A 217 20.60 26.02 -12.25
C MET A 217 19.60 27.13 -11.88
N CYS A 218 18.34 26.79 -11.64
CA CYS A 218 17.29 27.80 -11.40
C CYS A 218 16.63 27.72 -10.01
N ARG A 219 17.08 26.79 -9.16
CA ARG A 219 16.58 26.56 -7.79
C ARG A 219 15.10 26.20 -7.67
N ARG A 220 14.41 25.91 -8.78
CA ARG A 220 13.04 25.38 -8.81
C ARG A 220 12.98 24.04 -8.06
N THR A 221 12.02 23.87 -7.15
CA THR A 221 11.76 22.59 -6.48
C THR A 221 11.26 21.55 -7.48
N LEU A 222 11.88 20.37 -7.44
CA LEU A 222 11.62 19.24 -8.32
C LEU A 222 10.93 18.10 -7.58
N ALA A 223 11.29 17.84 -6.32
CA ALA A 223 10.70 16.79 -5.51
C ALA A 223 10.83 17.10 -4.02
N THR A 224 9.95 16.52 -3.21
CA THR A 224 9.97 16.59 -1.74
C THR A 224 10.00 15.19 -1.14
N THR A 225 10.32 15.09 0.15
CA THR A 225 10.55 13.81 0.85
C THR A 225 9.46 12.74 0.66
N PRO A 226 8.15 13.06 0.69
CA PRO A 226 7.10 12.06 0.48
C PRO A 226 7.20 11.32 -0.86
N TYR A 227 7.83 11.93 -1.86
CA TYR A 227 7.94 11.38 -3.21
C TYR A 227 9.31 10.75 -3.49
N LEU A 228 10.25 10.83 -2.55
CA LEU A 228 11.58 10.25 -2.70
C LEU A 228 11.55 8.78 -2.30
N ILE A 229 12.09 7.94 -3.17
CA ILE A 229 12.28 6.51 -2.88
C ILE A 229 13.56 6.39 -2.04
N LEU A 230 13.42 5.82 -0.84
CA LEU A 230 14.56 5.57 0.03
C LEU A 230 15.46 4.51 -0.62
N HIS A 231 16.68 4.89 -0.96
CA HIS A 231 17.61 4.05 -1.67
C HIS A 231 18.93 3.95 -0.89
N THR A 232 19.17 2.80 -0.27
CA THR A 232 20.38 2.50 0.50
C THR A 232 21.36 1.68 -0.35
N PRO A 233 22.66 2.06 -0.40
CA PRO A 233 23.69 1.22 -1.03
C PRO A 233 23.75 -0.15 -0.34
N ASN A 234 23.46 -1.23 -1.06
CA ASN A 234 23.66 -2.59 -0.55
C ASN A 234 24.63 -3.36 -1.46
N PRO A 235 25.92 -3.50 -1.08
CA PRO A 235 26.91 -4.20 -1.89
C PRO A 235 26.66 -5.71 -2.03
N ARG A 236 25.76 -6.31 -1.22
CA ARG A 236 25.40 -7.74 -1.32
C ARG A 236 24.19 -8.01 -2.24
N ALA A 237 23.48 -6.98 -2.68
CA ALA A 237 22.29 -7.10 -3.54
C ALA A 237 22.60 -7.00 -5.05
N ALA A 238 23.87 -7.08 -5.45
CA ALA A 238 24.33 -6.85 -6.83
C ALA A 238 23.79 -7.86 -7.87
N SER A 239 23.11 -8.92 -7.44
CA SER A 239 22.60 -10.01 -8.30
C SER A 239 21.09 -10.24 -8.18
N SER A 240 20.35 -9.42 -7.41
CA SER A 240 18.90 -9.58 -7.24
C SER A 240 18.21 -8.24 -7.51
N PRO A 241 17.19 -8.18 -8.38
CA PRO A 241 16.41 -6.97 -8.55
C PRO A 241 15.86 -6.58 -7.18
N THR A 242 16.13 -5.35 -6.74
CA THR A 242 15.32 -4.74 -5.68
C THR A 242 14.03 -4.29 -6.35
N SER A 243 13.22 -5.27 -6.76
CA SER A 243 11.79 -5.05 -6.94
C SER A 243 11.27 -4.59 -5.59
N LEU A 244 10.37 -3.61 -5.58
CA LEU A 244 9.67 -3.25 -4.35
C LEU A 244 8.83 -4.42 -3.82
N ILE A 245 8.68 -5.53 -4.56
CA ILE A 245 7.97 -6.75 -4.17
C ILE A 245 8.62 -7.98 -4.87
N ASN A 246 9.09 -8.95 -4.08
CA ASN A 246 9.54 -10.34 -4.33
C ASN A 246 10.52 -10.71 -5.51
N PRO A 247 11.46 -11.68 -5.32
CA PRO A 247 12.52 -11.97 -6.27
C PRO A 247 12.27 -13.24 -7.11
N GLN A 248 11.70 -13.13 -8.30
CA GLN A 248 11.84 -14.18 -9.32
C GLN A 248 11.94 -13.53 -10.71
N THR A 249 13.17 -13.44 -11.22
CA THR A 249 13.57 -13.61 -12.63
C THR A 249 14.98 -13.04 -12.84
N THR A 250 15.92 -13.92 -13.17
CA THR A 250 17.31 -13.59 -13.51
C THR A 250 17.46 -13.35 -15.02
N PRO A 251 18.30 -12.40 -15.45
CA PRO A 251 18.95 -12.50 -16.76
C PRO A 251 20.48 -12.61 -16.66
N ILE A 252 21.02 -13.24 -17.70
CA ILE A 252 22.39 -13.70 -17.94
C ILE A 252 23.43 -12.56 -17.78
N SER A 253 24.48 -12.82 -16.99
CA SER A 253 25.60 -11.91 -16.71
C SER A 253 26.75 -12.12 -17.70
N SER A 254 26.98 -11.15 -18.60
CA SER A 254 28.14 -11.16 -19.50
C SER A 254 28.87 -9.80 -19.58
N LEU A 255 29.01 -9.09 -18.45
CA LEU A 255 29.97 -7.98 -18.32
C LEU A 255 30.65 -7.93 -16.94
N PRO A 256 31.94 -7.57 -16.86
CA PRO A 256 32.67 -7.47 -15.59
C PRO A 256 32.07 -6.37 -14.68
N PRO A 257 32.00 -6.59 -13.35
CA PRO A 257 31.39 -5.63 -12.44
C PRO A 257 32.26 -4.37 -12.30
N THR A 258 31.64 -3.21 -12.49
CA THR A 258 32.24 -1.91 -12.20
C THR A 258 32.46 -1.75 -10.69
N PRO A 259 33.51 -1.02 -10.25
CA PRO A 259 33.76 -0.80 -8.82
C PRO A 259 32.57 -0.08 -8.18
N HIS A 260 32.04 -0.67 -7.10
CA HIS A 260 30.88 -0.15 -6.39
C HIS A 260 31.26 1.14 -5.63
N HIS A 261 30.55 2.23 -5.89
CA HIS A 261 30.70 3.46 -5.11
C HIS A 261 29.92 3.36 -3.79
N SER A 262 30.52 3.83 -2.69
CA SER A 262 29.87 3.90 -1.37
C SER A 262 28.72 4.91 -1.28
N ALA A 263 28.58 5.78 -2.30
CA ALA A 263 27.54 6.79 -2.39
C ALA A 263 26.83 6.77 -3.75
N CYS A 264 25.49 6.79 -3.72
CA CYS A 264 24.67 6.81 -4.94
C CYS A 264 24.74 8.17 -5.63
N THR A 265 24.75 8.17 -6.97
CA THR A 265 24.79 9.37 -7.83
C THR A 265 23.41 9.90 -8.22
N HIS A 266 22.35 9.17 -7.88
CA HIS A 266 20.96 9.48 -8.22
C HIS A 266 20.10 9.66 -6.96
N HIS A 267 19.11 10.53 -7.06
CA HIS A 267 17.91 10.50 -6.23
C HIS A 267 16.83 9.76 -7.02
N PHE A 268 16.27 8.70 -6.45
CA PHE A 268 15.11 8.01 -7.01
C PHE A 268 13.83 8.58 -6.41
N LEU A 269 12.77 8.63 -7.20
CA LEU A 269 11.51 9.21 -6.83
C LEU A 269 10.37 8.53 -7.57
N HIS A 270 9.15 8.71 -7.08
CA HIS A 270 7.94 8.35 -7.82
C HIS A 270 7.71 9.33 -8.98
N PRO A 271 6.92 8.95 -10.01
CA PRO A 271 6.50 9.88 -11.06
C PRO A 271 5.77 11.10 -10.48
N LEU A 272 6.13 12.29 -10.96
CA LEU A 272 5.55 13.56 -10.53
C LEU A 272 4.94 14.29 -11.72
N SER A 273 3.89 15.08 -11.49
CA SER A 273 3.09 15.72 -12.55
C SER A 273 3.91 16.58 -13.50
N TRP A 274 5.00 17.18 -13.04
CA TRP A 274 5.88 17.97 -13.91
C TRP A 274 6.64 17.12 -14.94
N MET A 275 6.75 15.80 -14.75
CA MET A 275 7.33 14.84 -15.70
C MET A 275 6.35 14.45 -16.81
N ARG A 276 5.06 14.73 -16.64
CA ARG A 276 3.98 14.34 -17.55
C ARG A 276 4.28 14.58 -19.03
N PRO A 277 4.79 15.76 -19.47
CA PRO A 277 5.02 16.02 -20.89
C PRO A 277 5.97 15.03 -21.56
N GLU A 278 6.86 14.41 -20.80
CA GLU A 278 7.79 13.39 -21.30
C GLU A 278 7.22 11.98 -21.15
N LEU A 279 6.60 11.66 -20.01
CA LEU A 279 6.11 10.31 -19.72
C LEU A 279 4.92 9.91 -20.59
N GLU A 280 4.07 10.87 -20.98
CA GLU A 280 2.92 10.62 -21.86
C GLU A 280 3.30 10.46 -23.34
N LEU A 281 4.54 10.79 -23.74
CA LEU A 281 5.06 10.43 -25.08
C LEU A 281 5.11 8.92 -25.28
N GLY A 282 5.18 8.18 -24.18
CA GLY A 282 5.04 6.74 -24.18
C GLY A 282 6.31 5.95 -24.48
N ASN A 283 7.47 6.59 -24.41
CA ASN A 283 8.75 5.92 -24.56
C ASN A 283 9.08 5.05 -23.33
N LEU A 284 9.77 3.92 -23.53
CA LEU A 284 10.24 3.04 -22.46
C LEU A 284 11.34 3.66 -21.58
N SER A 285 12.08 4.63 -22.12
CA SER A 285 13.10 5.40 -21.39
C SER A 285 13.28 6.76 -22.05
N GLY A 286 13.79 7.73 -21.28
CA GLY A 286 13.99 9.09 -21.77
C GLY A 286 14.69 9.99 -20.75
N ARG A 287 14.77 11.29 -21.08
CA ARG A 287 15.49 12.29 -20.27
C ARG A 287 14.49 13.20 -19.58
N LEU A 288 14.80 13.57 -18.33
CA LEU A 288 13.98 14.51 -17.58
C LEU A 288 14.63 15.89 -17.58
N GLU A 289 13.86 16.88 -18.02
CA GLU A 289 14.25 18.29 -18.06
C GLU A 289 13.59 19.10 -16.95
N CYS A 290 14.24 20.19 -16.55
CA CYS A 290 13.67 21.10 -15.57
C CYS A 290 12.37 21.72 -16.11
N PRO A 291 11.27 21.70 -15.33
CA PRO A 291 9.98 22.23 -15.78
C PRO A 291 9.97 23.76 -15.91
N ASN A 292 11.00 24.45 -15.41
CA ASN A 292 11.15 25.88 -15.65
C ASN A 292 11.50 26.13 -17.13
N GLN A 293 10.58 26.80 -17.84
CA GLN A 293 10.68 27.06 -19.28
C GLN A 293 11.93 27.85 -19.69
N LYS A 294 12.48 28.67 -18.80
CA LYS A 294 13.74 29.41 -19.05
C LYS A 294 14.98 28.56 -18.82
N CYS A 295 14.86 27.49 -18.02
CA CYS A 295 15.99 26.68 -17.59
C CYS A 295 16.22 25.49 -18.53
N LYS A 296 15.18 24.66 -18.75
CA LYS A 296 15.22 23.42 -19.57
C LYS A 296 16.47 22.55 -19.38
N ALA A 297 17.10 22.63 -18.22
CA ALA A 297 18.31 21.87 -17.95
C ALA A 297 17.97 20.40 -17.82
N GLN A 298 18.77 19.53 -18.43
CA GLN A 298 18.66 18.09 -18.21
C GLN A 298 19.06 17.75 -16.76
N ILE A 299 18.07 17.37 -15.95
CA ILE A 299 18.22 17.12 -14.50
C ILE A 299 18.21 15.63 -14.17
N GLY A 300 17.68 14.79 -15.05
CA GLY A 300 17.46 13.39 -14.75
C GLY A 300 17.18 12.53 -15.96
N LYS A 301 16.70 11.31 -15.69
CA LYS A 301 16.25 10.33 -16.68
C LYS A 301 15.27 9.36 -16.07
N TYR A 302 14.50 8.68 -16.92
CA TYR A 302 13.62 7.59 -16.53
C TYR A 302 13.84 6.35 -17.40
N ALA A 303 13.51 5.19 -16.87
CA ALA A 303 13.50 3.90 -17.55
C ALA A 303 12.47 2.98 -16.89
N TRP A 304 11.45 2.57 -17.65
CA TRP A 304 10.40 1.66 -17.18
C TRP A 304 10.96 0.27 -16.88
N GLN A 305 11.87 -0.23 -17.72
CA GLN A 305 12.62 -1.47 -17.49
C GLN A 305 13.67 -1.36 -16.38
N GLY A 306 13.75 -0.22 -15.71
CA GLY A 306 14.66 0.01 -14.60
C GLY A 306 16.08 0.43 -15.02
N MET A 307 16.91 0.68 -14.02
CA MET A 307 18.32 1.02 -14.21
C MET A 307 19.18 0.56 -13.03
N ARG A 308 20.45 0.27 -13.32
CA ARG A 308 21.46 0.01 -12.30
C ARG A 308 22.00 1.31 -11.72
N CYS A 309 21.88 1.48 -10.41
CA CYS A 309 22.50 2.59 -9.70
C CYS A 309 24.02 2.40 -9.58
N SER A 310 24.77 3.48 -9.38
CA SER A 310 26.22 3.47 -9.16
C SER A 310 26.67 2.72 -7.90
N CYS A 311 25.76 2.49 -6.94
CA CYS A 311 26.01 1.58 -5.82
C CYS A 311 25.89 0.09 -6.18
N GLY A 312 25.37 -0.23 -7.37
CA GLY A 312 25.19 -1.58 -7.88
C GLY A 312 23.77 -2.14 -7.79
N VAL A 313 22.88 -1.50 -7.02
CA VAL A 313 21.47 -1.91 -6.84
C VAL A 313 20.65 -1.60 -8.10
N TRP A 314 19.80 -2.54 -8.52
CA TRP A 314 18.82 -2.36 -9.60
C TRP A 314 17.53 -1.73 -9.07
N VAL A 315 17.05 -0.68 -9.72
CA VAL A 315 15.79 -0.01 -9.39
C VAL A 315 14.84 -0.13 -10.58
N CYS A 316 13.61 -0.59 -10.35
CA CYS A 316 12.63 -0.83 -11.41
C CYS A 316 11.17 -0.59 -10.93
N PRO A 317 10.37 0.23 -11.64
CA PRO A 317 10.80 1.19 -12.67
C PRO A 317 11.71 2.27 -12.05
N ALA A 318 12.49 2.95 -12.89
CA ALA A 318 13.44 3.95 -12.40
C ALA A 318 13.11 5.35 -12.92
N PHE A 319 12.78 6.25 -12.01
CA PHE A 319 12.75 7.70 -12.25
C PHE A 319 13.82 8.32 -11.37
N SER A 320 14.75 9.05 -11.98
CA SER A 320 15.95 9.49 -11.27
C SER A 320 16.36 10.91 -11.61
N LEU A 321 16.76 11.67 -10.58
CA LEU A 321 17.42 12.96 -10.68
C LEU A 321 18.91 12.80 -10.37
N LEU A 322 19.76 13.41 -11.19
CA LEU A 322 21.21 13.39 -10.99
C LEU A 322 21.59 14.30 -9.82
N LYS A 323 22.29 13.76 -8.82
CA LYS A 323 22.78 14.54 -7.67
C LYS A 323 23.67 15.71 -8.09
N GLY A 324 24.47 15.55 -9.15
CA GLY A 324 25.32 16.64 -9.65
C GLY A 324 24.54 17.83 -10.26
N ARG A 325 23.28 17.61 -10.66
CA ARG A 325 22.40 18.59 -11.32
C ARG A 325 21.32 19.15 -10.38
N CYS A 326 21.25 18.66 -9.15
CA CYS A 326 20.25 19.05 -8.16
C CYS A 326 20.90 19.41 -6.83
N ASP A 327 20.28 20.30 -6.07
CA ASP A 327 20.67 20.61 -4.70
C ASP A 327 19.67 19.98 -3.71
N GLU A 328 20.18 19.38 -2.65
CA GLU A 328 19.38 18.87 -1.53
C GLU A 328 19.30 19.95 -0.44
N VAL A 329 18.07 20.38 -0.11
CA VAL A 329 17.80 21.37 0.93
C VAL A 329 17.01 20.70 2.05
N THR A 330 17.50 20.78 3.28
CA THR A 330 16.76 20.31 4.45
C THR A 330 15.97 21.44 5.07
N ILE A 331 14.65 21.34 5.06
CA ILE A 331 13.72 22.24 5.74
C ILE A 331 13.44 21.68 7.13
N ARG A 332 13.66 22.52 8.14
CA ARG A 332 13.18 22.27 9.51
C ARG A 332 11.86 23.01 9.65
N LYS A 333 10.76 22.30 9.93
CA LYS A 333 9.51 22.97 10.31
C LYS A 333 9.77 23.82 11.54
N ARG A 334 9.45 25.11 11.45
CA ARG A 334 9.45 26.00 12.61
C ARG A 334 8.25 25.57 13.45
N VAL A 335 8.49 25.05 14.65
CA VAL A 335 7.43 24.81 15.62
C VAL A 335 6.83 26.19 15.93
N GLU A 336 5.58 26.43 15.53
CA GLU A 336 4.82 27.59 16.01
C GLU A 336 4.44 27.34 17.47
N GLY A 337 5.43 27.46 18.34
CA GLY A 337 5.25 27.66 19.77
C GLY A 337 5.32 29.15 20.05
N GLY A 338 4.20 29.74 20.48
CA GLY A 338 4.09 31.16 20.78
C GLY A 338 5.13 31.63 21.78
N SER A 339 5.86 32.68 21.43
CA SER A 339 6.24 33.74 22.35
C SER A 339 6.64 34.97 21.56
N SER A 340 5.96 36.07 21.86
CA SER A 340 6.23 37.42 21.40
C SER A 340 7.68 37.80 21.68
N GLY A 341 8.52 37.80 20.64
CA GLY A 341 9.88 38.31 20.70
C GLY A 341 10.13 39.17 19.47
N ALA A 342 10.05 40.49 19.63
CA ALA A 342 10.31 41.47 18.59
C ALA A 342 11.63 41.18 17.87
N GLY A 343 11.54 40.84 16.58
CA GLY A 343 12.69 40.65 15.72
C GLY A 343 13.35 41.99 15.40
N GLY A 344 14.31 42.40 16.23
CA GLY A 344 15.19 43.52 15.96
C GLY A 344 16.01 43.28 14.69
N ILE A 345 15.87 44.18 13.74
CA ILE A 345 16.66 44.27 12.51
C ILE A 345 18.13 44.46 12.91
N ARG A 346 19.01 43.51 12.57
CA ARG A 346 20.46 43.69 12.73
C ARG A 346 20.98 44.62 11.63
N LEU A 347 21.37 45.84 12.01
CA LEU A 347 22.13 46.74 11.15
C LEU A 347 23.60 46.31 11.02
N PRO A 348 24.26 46.61 9.88
CA PRO A 348 25.65 46.23 9.60
C PRO A 348 26.68 47.00 10.47
N PRO A 349 27.92 46.48 10.58
CA PRO A 349 28.92 46.98 11.53
C PRO A 349 29.57 48.27 11.03
N GLY A 350 29.41 49.37 11.77
CA GLY A 350 30.03 50.66 11.42
C GLY A 350 29.65 51.87 12.29
N MET A 351 28.64 51.79 13.17
CA MET A 351 28.27 52.90 14.06
C MET A 351 28.42 52.48 15.52
N ARG A 352 29.64 52.64 16.07
CA ARG A 352 29.85 52.82 17.51
C ARG A 352 30.10 54.31 17.71
N GLU A 353 29.06 55.06 18.09
CA GLU A 353 29.26 56.41 18.60
C GLU A 353 29.91 56.34 19.98
N GLY A 354 31.02 57.06 20.10
CA GLY A 354 31.80 57.21 21.32
C GLY A 354 30.98 57.90 22.40
N GLY A 355 31.19 57.44 23.63
CA GLY A 355 30.61 58.07 24.81
C GLY A 355 31.03 59.52 24.95
N CYS A 356 30.08 60.38 25.29
CA CYS A 356 30.36 61.66 25.90
C CYS A 356 29.52 61.78 27.17
N THR A 357 30.24 61.93 28.27
CA THR A 357 29.76 62.03 29.64
C THR A 357 29.02 63.34 29.91
N ILE A 358 28.01 63.19 30.77
CA ILE A 358 27.18 64.19 31.43
C ILE A 358 27.93 65.46 31.87
N ALA A 359 27.33 66.63 31.61
CA ALA A 359 27.46 67.81 32.48
C ALA A 359 26.11 68.55 32.58
N ARG A 360 25.66 68.73 33.82
CA ARG A 360 24.56 69.60 34.26
C ARG A 360 25.00 71.06 34.24
N GLU A 361 24.11 72.00 33.92
CA GLU A 361 23.86 73.26 34.66
C GLU A 361 22.66 74.02 34.02
N LYS A 362 21.56 74.20 34.78
CA LYS A 362 21.09 75.43 35.47
C LYS A 362 20.39 76.50 34.58
N GLY A 363 19.06 76.58 34.75
CA GLY A 363 18.35 77.76 35.29
C GLY A 363 18.12 79.01 34.43
N SER A 364 16.83 79.40 34.33
CA SER A 364 16.29 80.77 34.13
C SER A 364 16.60 81.47 32.80
N LEU A 365 15.68 82.13 32.10
CA LEU A 365 14.42 82.81 32.40
C LEU A 365 13.51 82.74 31.17
#